data_AF-A0A1S8MTB8-F1
#
_entry.id   AF-A0A1S8MTB8-F1
#
_cell.length_a   1.000
_cell.length_b   1.000
_cell.length_c   1.000
_cell.angle_alpha   90.00
_cell.angle_beta   90.00
_cell.angle_gamma   90.00
#
_symmetry.space_group_name_H-M   'P 1'
#
loop_
_entity.id
_entity.type
_entity.pdbx_description
1 polymer ?
#
loop_
_entity_poly.entity_id
_entity_poly.type
_entity_poly.pdbx_seq_one_letter_code
_entity_poly.pdbx_strand_id
1 'polypeptide(L)'
;MKNSKHYLLVSFTLIFLSSIMFLIHYLIFGQLENTEYYSLMDLCFIPINILAVTLVFEKLVERRAKVERLSKLNMLVGLFFSDIGFTLLKLIVYGDEKIQHLGLDFNDLKSCRNKLKSYKHEIDFEKINYDELKELVICGRDILSSLISNENILEHETFADLLMSLMHLRDEILFMNQKEVLTRDDCAHLKIDITRVYEALTLQWTDYLAHLKQFYPYQYNSAIKFNPFSLR
;
A
#
# COMPACT_ATOMS: atom_id res chain seq x y z
N MET A 1 -8.55 -13.32 -27.14
CA MET A 1 -9.65 -13.48 -28.12
C MET A 1 -10.83 -14.36 -27.66
N LYS A 2 -10.96 -14.73 -26.37
CA LYS A 2 -12.04 -15.65 -25.90
C LYS A 2 -13.35 -14.94 -25.48
N ASN A 3 -13.35 -13.61 -25.28
CA ASN A 3 -14.52 -12.86 -24.81
C ASN A 3 -15.43 -12.27 -25.92
N SER A 4 -15.01 -12.25 -27.19
CA SER A 4 -15.78 -11.62 -28.27
C SER A 4 -17.14 -12.28 -28.52
N LYS A 5 -17.21 -13.62 -28.42
CA LYS A 5 -18.46 -14.38 -28.58
C LYS A 5 -19.50 -14.06 -27.50
N HIS A 6 -19.07 -13.74 -26.28
CA HIS A 6 -19.98 -13.39 -25.18
C HIS A 6 -20.57 -11.99 -25.36
N TYR A 7 -19.76 -11.01 -25.78
CA TYR A 7 -20.25 -9.67 -26.07
C TYR A 7 -21.26 -9.67 -27.22
N LEU A 8 -20.96 -10.38 -28.30
CA LEU A 8 -21.88 -10.51 -29.43
C LEU A 8 -23.22 -11.15 -29.04
N LEU A 9 -23.18 -12.20 -28.22
CA LEU A 9 -24.39 -12.86 -27.73
C LEU A 9 -25.22 -11.94 -26.85
N VAL A 10 -24.60 -11.23 -25.90
CA VAL A 10 -25.29 -10.27 -25.02
C VAL A 10 -25.91 -9.13 -25.84
N SER A 11 -25.17 -8.55 -26.79
CA SER A 11 -25.70 -7.49 -27.65
C SER A 11 -26.91 -7.96 -28.47
N PHE A 12 -26.85 -9.17 -29.05
CA PHE A 12 -27.97 -9.72 -29.80
C PHE A 12 -29.21 -9.96 -28.92
N THR A 13 -29.03 -10.52 -27.72
CA THR A 13 -30.12 -10.73 -26.76
C THR A 13 -30.77 -9.41 -26.34
N LEU A 14 -29.98 -8.37 -26.09
CA LEU A 14 -30.49 -7.04 -25.72
C LEU A 14 -31.27 -6.38 -26.85
N ILE A 15 -30.77 -6.44 -28.09
CA ILE A 15 -31.48 -5.91 -29.27
C ILE A 15 -32.80 -6.66 -29.47
N PHE A 16 -32.77 -8.00 -29.39
CA PHE A 16 -33.97 -8.82 -29.54
C PHE A 16 -35.01 -8.52 -28.45
N LEU A 17 -34.59 -8.39 -27.19
CA LEU A 17 -35.46 -8.04 -26.07
C LEU A 17 -36.07 -6.64 -26.25
N SER A 18 -35.27 -5.66 -26.69
CA SER A 18 -35.76 -4.31 -27.01
C SER A 18 -36.84 -4.34 -28.09
N SER A 19 -36.61 -5.08 -29.18
CA SER A 19 -37.59 -5.26 -30.26
C SER A 19 -38.90 -5.89 -29.78
N ILE A 20 -38.82 -6.90 -28.89
CA ILE A 20 -40.01 -7.51 -28.27
C ILE A 20 -40.77 -6.49 -27.43
N MET A 21 -40.06 -5.72 -26.59
CA MET A 21 -40.69 -4.71 -25.73
C MET A 21 -41.41 -3.65 -26.56
N PHE A 22 -40.81 -3.20 -27.66
CA PHE A 22 -41.43 -2.26 -28.59
C PHE A 22 -42.70 -2.83 -29.24
N LEU A 23 -42.65 -4.10 -29.67
CA LEU A 23 -43.79 -4.79 -30.28
C LEU A 23 -44.95 -4.96 -29.29
N ILE A 24 -44.66 -5.34 -28.04
CA ILE A 24 -45.66 -5.43 -26.97
C ILE A 24 -46.28 -4.06 -26.69
N HIS A 25 -45.46 -3.00 -26.58
CA HIS A 25 -45.96 -1.64 -26.37
C HIS A 25 -46.91 -1.21 -27.49
N TYR A 26 -46.52 -1.47 -28.75
CA TYR A 26 -47.36 -1.18 -29.91
C TYR A 26 -48.70 -1.95 -29.87
N LEU A 27 -48.69 -3.25 -29.57
CA LEU A 27 -49.92 -4.06 -29.51
C LEU A 27 -50.89 -3.61 -28.41
N ILE A 28 -50.39 -3.12 -27.28
CA ILE A 28 -51.23 -2.69 -26.14
C ILE A 28 -51.85 -1.31 -26.38
N PHE A 29 -51.06 -0.35 -26.89
CA PHE A 29 -51.48 1.05 -26.97
C PHE A 29 -51.96 1.48 -28.36
N GLY A 30 -51.58 0.77 -29.43
CA GLY A 30 -52.07 0.98 -30.80
C GLY A 30 -51.76 2.36 -31.42
N GLN A 31 -50.92 3.19 -30.78
CA GLN A 31 -50.60 4.55 -31.20
C GLN A 31 -49.15 4.65 -31.68
N LEU A 32 -48.95 4.48 -32.99
CA LEU A 32 -47.62 4.54 -33.62
C LEU A 32 -46.94 5.89 -33.41
N GLU A 33 -47.66 6.99 -33.64
CA GLU A 33 -47.14 8.37 -33.61
C GLU A 33 -46.57 8.75 -32.22
N ASN A 34 -47.29 8.39 -31.15
CA ASN A 34 -46.82 8.63 -29.79
C ASN A 34 -45.58 7.80 -29.46
N THR A 35 -45.54 6.54 -29.92
CA THR A 35 -44.40 5.65 -29.70
C THR A 35 -43.14 6.18 -30.41
N GLU A 36 -43.28 6.64 -31.65
CA GLU A 36 -42.19 7.25 -32.42
C GLU A 36 -41.68 8.54 -31.76
N TYR A 37 -42.58 9.41 -31.30
CA TYR A 37 -42.23 10.66 -30.62
C TYR A 37 -41.37 10.42 -29.38
N TYR A 38 -41.80 9.55 -28.47
CA TYR A 38 -41.03 9.24 -27.26
C TYR A 38 -39.70 8.53 -27.59
N SER A 39 -39.67 7.69 -28.62
CA SER A 39 -38.42 6.99 -29.02
C SER A 39 -37.38 7.96 -29.57
N LEU A 40 -37.79 8.97 -30.34
CA LEU A 40 -36.90 10.04 -30.80
C LEU A 40 -36.42 10.92 -29.64
N MET A 41 -37.31 11.20 -28.67
CA MET A 41 -36.94 11.95 -27.47
C MET A 41 -35.89 11.19 -26.64
N ASP A 42 -36.04 9.87 -26.47
CA ASP A 42 -35.03 9.02 -25.82
C ASP A 42 -33.69 9.05 -26.56
N LEU A 43 -33.72 9.07 -27.90
CA LEU A 43 -32.50 9.18 -28.73
C LEU A 43 -31.72 10.48 -28.43
N CYS A 44 -32.42 11.58 -28.18
CA CYS A 44 -31.80 12.85 -27.79
C CYS A 44 -31.12 12.81 -26.41
N PHE A 45 -31.57 11.93 -25.51
CA PHE A 45 -30.95 11.75 -24.18
C PHE A 45 -29.80 10.73 -24.17
N ILE A 46 -29.63 9.93 -25.22
CA ILE A 46 -28.52 8.95 -25.34
C ILE A 46 -27.14 9.57 -25.02
N PRO A 47 -26.75 10.75 -25.54
CA PRO A 47 -25.46 11.35 -25.23
C PRO A 47 -25.26 11.63 -23.73
N ILE A 48 -26.29 12.11 -23.04
CA ILE A 48 -26.26 12.40 -21.60
C ILE A 48 -26.17 11.09 -20.81
N ASN A 49 -26.95 10.08 -21.19
CA ASN A 49 -26.94 8.77 -20.55
C ASN A 49 -25.57 8.08 -20.70
N ILE A 50 -24.99 8.10 -21.90
CA ILE A 50 -23.65 7.54 -22.15
C ILE A 50 -22.59 8.28 -21.33
N LEU A 51 -22.65 9.60 -21.25
CA LEU A 51 -21.72 10.38 -20.43
C LEU A 51 -21.82 10.00 -18.96
N ALA A 52 -23.04 9.95 -18.40
CA ALA A 52 -23.27 9.62 -16.99
C ALA A 52 -22.78 8.19 -16.67
N VAL A 53 -23.14 7.22 -17.50
CA VAL A 53 -22.72 5.82 -17.32
C VAL A 53 -21.21 5.68 -17.45
N THR A 54 -20.58 6.34 -18.43
CA THR A 54 -19.13 6.29 -18.63
C THR A 54 -18.39 6.86 -17.42
N LEU A 55 -18.76 8.05 -16.92
CA LEU A 55 -18.11 8.66 -15.76
C LEU A 55 -18.22 7.81 -14.48
N VAL A 56 -19.38 7.19 -14.25
CA VAL A 56 -19.57 6.28 -13.11
C VAL A 56 -18.73 5.02 -13.29
N PHE A 57 -18.73 4.45 -14.50
CA PHE A 57 -17.98 3.23 -14.80
C PHE A 57 -16.47 3.45 -14.68
N GLU A 58 -15.94 4.55 -15.23
CA GLU A 58 -14.53 4.93 -15.12
C GLU A 58 -14.08 5.02 -13.65
N LYS A 59 -14.85 5.72 -12.80
CA LYS A 59 -14.55 5.82 -11.37
C LYS A 59 -14.56 4.46 -10.67
N LEU A 60 -15.48 3.56 -11.05
CA LEU A 60 -15.54 2.22 -10.49
C LEU A 60 -14.34 1.37 -10.91
N VAL A 61 -13.92 1.46 -12.18
CA VAL A 61 -12.75 0.77 -12.72
C VAL A 61 -11.48 1.29 -12.04
N GLU A 62 -11.31 2.60 -11.96
CA GLU A 62 -10.16 3.24 -11.30
C GLU A 62 -10.07 2.81 -9.82
N ARG A 63 -11.20 2.82 -9.10
CA ARG A 63 -11.24 2.37 -7.71
C ARG A 63 -10.80 0.92 -7.56
N ARG A 64 -11.27 0.03 -8.45
CA ARG A 64 -10.85 -1.39 -8.43
C ARG A 64 -9.36 -1.54 -8.72
N ALA A 65 -8.86 -0.86 -9.75
CA ALA A 65 -7.43 -0.88 -10.10
C ALA A 65 -6.56 -0.38 -8.94
N LYS A 66 -6.98 0.69 -8.26
CA LYS A 66 -6.29 1.21 -7.07
C LYS A 66 -6.23 0.20 -5.93
N VAL A 67 -7.35 -0.48 -5.63
CA VAL A 67 -7.38 -1.51 -4.58
C VAL A 67 -6.47 -2.68 -4.93
N GLU A 68 -6.48 -3.14 -6.18
CA GLU A 68 -5.60 -4.23 -6.62
C GLU A 68 -4.12 -3.83 -6.52
N ARG A 69 -3.77 -2.61 -6.93
CA ARG A 69 -2.42 -2.07 -6.80
C ARG A 69 -1.97 -1.97 -5.34
N LEU A 70 -2.82 -1.44 -4.46
CA LEU A 70 -2.53 -1.36 -3.03
C LEU A 70 -2.33 -2.74 -2.41
N SER A 71 -3.11 -3.74 -2.82
CA SER A 71 -2.92 -5.12 -2.35
C SER A 71 -1.57 -5.70 -2.79
N LYS A 72 -1.19 -5.53 -4.07
CA LYS A 72 0.14 -5.94 -4.57
C LYS A 72 1.28 -5.23 -3.83
N LEU A 73 1.14 -3.94 -3.57
CA LEU A 73 2.11 -3.17 -2.79
C LEU A 73 2.27 -3.71 -1.37
N ASN A 74 1.16 -4.01 -0.69
CA ASN A 74 1.24 -4.57 0.66
C ASN A 74 1.82 -5.99 0.69
N MET A 75 1.70 -6.77 -0.39
CA MET A 75 2.44 -8.04 -0.52
C MET A 75 3.96 -7.81 -0.56
N LEU A 76 4.42 -6.78 -1.28
CA LEU A 76 5.85 -6.40 -1.30
C LEU A 76 6.34 -5.87 0.05
N VAL A 77 5.52 -5.08 0.75
CA VAL A 77 5.79 -4.64 2.12
C VAL A 77 5.89 -5.85 3.06
N GLY A 78 5.03 -6.85 2.87
CA GLY A 78 5.10 -8.11 3.61
C GLY A 78 6.39 -8.89 3.36
N LEU A 79 6.83 -8.98 2.10
CA LEU A 79 8.13 -9.56 1.74
C LEU A 79 9.28 -8.80 2.44
N PHE A 80 9.26 -7.48 2.40
CA PHE A 80 10.25 -6.63 3.07
C PHE A 80 10.32 -6.91 4.58
N PHE A 81 9.18 -6.93 5.28
CA PHE A 81 9.16 -7.19 6.72
C PHE A 81 9.54 -8.63 7.07
N SER A 82 9.21 -9.61 6.22
CA SER A 82 9.61 -11.01 6.41
C SER A 82 11.13 -11.18 6.38
N ASP A 83 11.81 -10.50 5.46
CA ASP A 83 13.24 -10.74 5.23
C ASP A 83 14.15 -9.83 6.04
N ILE A 84 13.88 -8.52 6.08
CA ILE A 84 14.78 -7.54 6.71
C ILE A 84 14.06 -6.61 7.70
N GLY A 85 12.85 -6.15 7.36
CA GLY A 85 12.20 -5.06 8.06
C GLY A 85 11.87 -5.38 9.52
N PHE A 86 11.45 -6.61 9.82
CA PHE A 86 11.09 -7.01 11.18
C PHE A 86 12.32 -7.07 12.08
N THR A 87 13.40 -7.72 11.63
CA THR A 87 14.66 -7.82 12.38
C THR A 87 15.29 -6.44 12.56
N LEU A 88 15.29 -5.61 11.52
CA LEU A 88 15.79 -4.24 11.58
C LEU A 88 15.01 -3.41 12.62
N LEU A 89 13.68 -3.49 12.59
CA LEU A 89 12.84 -2.78 13.55
C LEU A 89 13.13 -3.24 14.98
N LYS A 90 13.26 -4.56 15.20
CA LYS A 90 13.58 -5.13 16.50
C LYS A 90 14.93 -4.64 17.05
N LEU A 91 15.96 -4.58 16.21
CA LEU A 91 17.29 -4.10 16.60
C LEU A 91 17.27 -2.62 17.00
N ILE A 92 16.59 -1.79 16.22
CA ILE A 92 16.56 -0.34 16.48
C ILE A 92 15.68 0.01 17.69
N VAL A 93 14.51 -0.64 17.83
CA VAL A 93 13.60 -0.45 18.97
C VAL A 93 14.29 -0.74 20.30
N TYR A 94 15.23 -1.70 20.35
CA TYR A 94 15.97 -2.01 21.57
C TYR A 94 16.80 -0.82 22.09
N GLY A 95 17.24 0.07 21.19
CA GLY A 95 17.93 1.31 21.50
C GLY A 95 17.03 2.48 21.93
N ASP A 96 15.70 2.33 21.83
CA ASP A 96 14.73 3.36 22.21
C ASP A 96 13.99 2.95 23.48
N GLU A 97 14.45 3.43 24.64
CA GLU A 97 13.82 3.08 25.92
C GLU A 97 12.52 3.83 26.16
N LYS A 98 12.38 5.01 25.57
CA LYS A 98 11.26 5.91 25.83
C LYS A 98 9.99 5.47 25.08
N ILE A 99 10.13 4.68 24.02
CA ILE A 99 9.00 4.16 23.23
C ILE A 99 7.99 3.37 24.08
N GLN A 100 8.46 2.69 25.13
CA GLN A 100 7.59 1.90 26.02
C GLN A 100 6.62 2.78 26.81
N HIS A 101 7.02 4.01 27.14
CA HIS A 101 6.20 4.96 27.89
C HIS A 101 5.09 5.59 27.03
N LEU A 102 5.11 5.41 25.71
CA LEU A 102 4.11 5.98 24.80
C LEU A 102 2.71 5.33 24.93
N GLY A 103 2.65 4.14 25.55
CA GLY A 103 1.40 3.38 25.71
C GLY A 103 0.75 3.08 24.36
N LEU A 104 1.48 2.37 23.49
CA LEU A 104 1.01 1.99 22.16
C LEU A 104 -0.09 0.92 22.28
N ASP A 105 -1.29 1.25 21.82
CA ASP A 105 -2.37 0.28 21.68
C ASP A 105 -2.52 -0.11 20.21
N PHE A 106 -2.14 -1.34 19.88
CA PHE A 106 -2.24 -1.85 18.52
C PHE A 106 -3.67 -2.28 18.15
N ASN A 107 -4.63 -2.30 19.08
CA ASN A 107 -6.03 -2.48 18.73
C ASN A 107 -6.59 -1.27 17.96
N ASP A 108 -6.20 -0.05 18.36
CA ASP A 108 -6.45 1.19 17.62
C ASP A 108 -5.20 1.64 16.86
N LEU A 109 -5.00 1.04 15.68
CA LEU A 109 -3.87 1.34 14.80
C LEU A 109 -3.82 2.80 14.34
N LYS A 110 -4.97 3.50 14.27
CA LYS A 110 -5.01 4.91 13.87
C LYS A 110 -4.43 5.80 14.97
N SER A 111 -4.83 5.56 16.23
CA SER A 111 -4.25 6.24 17.38
C SER A 111 -2.77 5.92 17.53
N CYS A 112 -2.39 4.64 17.41
CA CYS A 112 -1.00 4.17 17.44
C CYS A 112 -0.11 4.91 16.43
N ARG A 113 -0.53 4.95 15.16
CA ARG A 113 0.18 5.67 14.09
C ARG A 113 0.35 7.15 14.40
N ASN A 114 -0.69 7.81 14.92
CA ASN A 114 -0.61 9.24 15.26
C ASN A 114 0.38 9.50 16.40
N LYS A 115 0.37 8.66 17.44
CA LYS A 115 1.34 8.75 18.54
C LYS A 115 2.77 8.58 18.02
N LEU A 116 3.02 7.55 17.21
CA LEU A 116 4.32 7.31 16.60
C LEU A 116 4.75 8.47 15.69
N LYS A 117 3.85 9.01 14.87
CA LYS A 117 4.15 10.17 14.03
C LYS A 117 4.55 11.42 14.84
N SER A 118 3.94 11.64 16.00
CA SER A 118 4.27 12.78 16.88
C SER A 118 5.46 12.53 17.79
N TYR A 119 5.91 11.27 17.88
CA TYR A 119 6.96 10.86 18.78
C TYR A 119 8.33 11.22 18.20
N LYS A 120 9.19 11.77 19.07
CA LYS A 120 10.57 12.03 18.73
C LYS A 120 11.36 10.74 18.97
N HIS A 121 11.76 10.09 17.88
CA HIS A 121 12.46 8.81 17.91
C HIS A 121 13.90 9.02 18.37
N GLU A 122 14.10 9.05 19.69
CA GLU A 122 15.44 9.22 20.28
C GLU A 122 16.07 7.86 20.55
N ILE A 123 17.03 7.48 19.70
CA ILE A 123 17.77 6.22 19.85
C ILE A 123 19.06 6.40 20.65
N ASP A 124 19.42 5.39 21.43
CA ASP A 124 20.72 5.22 22.06
C ASP A 124 21.56 4.25 21.21
N PHE A 125 22.53 4.79 20.47
CA PHE A 125 23.34 4.01 19.52
C PHE A 125 24.18 2.93 20.22
N GLU A 126 24.59 3.16 21.48
CA GLU A 126 25.42 2.20 22.23
C GLU A 126 24.66 0.92 22.60
N LYS A 127 23.32 0.99 22.65
CA LYS A 127 22.45 -0.16 22.94
C LYS A 127 22.09 -0.95 21.70
N ILE A 128 22.27 -0.38 20.51
CA ILE A 128 21.97 -1.04 19.25
C ILE A 128 23.15 -1.94 18.87
N ASN A 129 22.86 -3.19 18.53
CA ASN A 129 23.87 -4.08 17.96
C ASN A 129 24.22 -3.63 16.53
N TYR A 130 25.18 -2.72 16.40
CA TYR A 130 25.56 -2.13 15.12
C TYR A 130 26.10 -3.18 14.14
N ASP A 131 26.86 -4.17 14.59
CA ASP A 131 27.41 -5.19 13.70
C ASP A 131 26.31 -6.05 13.07
N GLU A 132 25.29 -6.42 13.84
CA GLU A 132 24.14 -7.17 13.33
C GLU A 132 23.28 -6.32 12.40
N LEU A 133 23.06 -5.04 12.72
CA LEU A 133 22.36 -4.09 11.84
C LEU A 133 23.11 -3.92 10.52
N LYS A 134 24.44 -3.75 10.58
CA LYS A 134 25.32 -3.60 9.43
C LYS A 134 25.23 -4.81 8.51
N GLU A 135 25.40 -6.03 9.04
CA GLU A 135 25.30 -7.27 8.26
C GLU A 135 23.91 -7.38 7.62
N LEU A 136 22.84 -7.13 8.37
CA LEU A 136 21.47 -7.22 7.86
C LEU A 136 21.23 -6.27 6.68
N VAL A 137 21.67 -5.01 6.79
CA VAL A 137 21.48 -3.98 5.76
C VAL A 137 22.35 -4.28 4.52
N ILE A 138 23.59 -4.76 4.71
CA ILE A 138 24.48 -5.12 3.60
C ILE A 138 23.95 -6.34 2.85
N CYS A 139 23.60 -7.42 3.55
CA CYS A 139 23.04 -8.63 2.97
C CYS A 139 21.66 -8.39 2.33
N GLY A 140 20.89 -7.43 2.84
CA GLY A 140 19.60 -7.01 2.30
C GLY A 140 19.65 -6.31 0.93
N ARG A 141 20.81 -6.16 0.29
CA ARG A 141 20.95 -5.47 -1.00
C ARG A 141 19.99 -5.98 -2.07
N ASP A 142 19.91 -7.30 -2.24
CA ASP A 142 19.20 -7.89 -3.38
C ASP A 142 17.69 -7.68 -3.25
N ILE A 143 17.14 -7.84 -2.04
CA ILE A 143 15.74 -7.52 -1.78
C ILE A 143 15.46 -6.03 -1.95
N LEU A 144 16.31 -5.13 -1.44
CA LEU A 144 16.14 -3.69 -1.60
C LEU A 144 16.15 -3.28 -3.08
N SER A 145 17.08 -3.82 -3.86
CA SER A 145 17.20 -3.55 -5.29
C SER A 145 15.99 -4.08 -6.07
N SER A 146 15.50 -5.28 -5.72
CA SER A 146 14.31 -5.88 -6.32
C SER A 146 13.05 -5.07 -6.02
N LEU A 147 12.91 -4.60 -4.77
CA LEU A 147 11.79 -3.77 -4.35
C LEU A 147 11.82 -2.42 -5.10
N ILE A 148 12.91 -1.65 -5.01
CA ILE A 148 13.00 -0.30 -5.60
C ILE A 148 12.76 -0.32 -7.12
N SER A 149 13.16 -1.39 -7.81
CA SER A 149 12.92 -1.54 -9.25
C SER A 149 11.44 -1.69 -9.62
N ASN A 150 10.55 -1.91 -8.65
CA ASN A 150 9.12 -2.04 -8.90
C ASN A 150 8.45 -0.67 -9.04
N GLU A 151 7.99 -0.37 -10.25
CA GLU A 151 7.31 0.89 -10.60
C GLU A 151 6.12 1.23 -9.70
N ASN A 152 5.48 0.22 -9.10
CA ASN A 152 4.33 0.48 -8.24
C ASN A 152 4.69 1.18 -6.94
N ILE A 153 5.92 1.02 -6.45
CA ILE A 153 6.36 1.48 -5.12
C ILE A 153 6.42 3.00 -5.04
N LEU A 154 6.76 3.68 -6.13
CA LEU A 154 6.88 5.14 -6.17
C LEU A 154 5.57 5.87 -5.86
N GLU A 155 4.42 5.21 -5.98
CA GLU A 155 3.13 5.78 -5.61
C GLU A 155 2.79 5.66 -4.12
N HIS A 156 3.58 4.90 -3.35
CA HIS A 156 3.39 4.74 -1.91
C HIS A 156 4.50 5.47 -1.16
N GLU A 157 4.32 6.79 -0.99
CA GLU A 157 5.30 7.72 -0.40
C GLU A 157 6.00 7.12 0.83
N THR A 158 5.25 6.65 1.83
CA THR A 158 5.82 6.08 3.07
C THR A 158 6.78 4.90 2.84
N PHE A 159 6.49 4.02 1.87
CA PHE A 159 7.31 2.84 1.63
C PHE A 159 8.51 3.16 0.74
N ALA A 160 8.31 4.04 -0.25
CA ALA A 160 9.40 4.58 -1.05
C ALA A 160 10.41 5.34 -0.17
N ASP A 161 9.93 6.20 0.74
CA ASP A 161 10.76 6.95 1.69
C ASP A 161 11.56 6.04 2.62
N LEU A 162 10.94 4.95 3.09
CA LEU A 162 11.62 3.93 3.88
C LEU A 162 12.75 3.26 3.09
N LEU A 163 12.47 2.79 1.87
CA LEU A 163 13.47 2.12 1.04
C LEU A 163 14.62 3.07 0.69
N MET A 164 14.33 4.33 0.38
CA MET A 164 15.34 5.35 0.12
C MET A 164 16.20 5.62 1.36
N SER A 165 15.57 5.82 2.52
CA SER A 165 16.30 6.04 3.78
C SER A 165 17.21 4.86 4.12
N LEU A 166 16.73 3.63 3.88
CA LEU A 166 17.49 2.42 4.15
C LEU A 166 18.64 2.22 3.16
N MET A 167 18.46 2.62 1.89
CA MET A 167 19.55 2.64 0.90
C MET A 167 20.61 3.67 1.27
N HIS A 168 20.22 4.87 1.70
CA HIS A 168 21.17 5.88 2.18
C HIS A 168 21.99 5.36 3.37
N LEU A 169 21.31 4.78 4.38
CA LEU A 169 21.98 4.15 5.51
C LEU A 169 22.97 3.05 5.05
N ARG A 170 22.56 2.23 4.08
CA ARG A 170 23.42 1.18 3.51
C ARG A 170 24.66 1.76 2.85
N ASP A 171 24.50 2.78 2.02
CA ASP A 171 25.62 3.40 1.30
C ASP A 171 26.59 4.08 2.28
N GLU A 172 26.06 4.69 3.34
CA GLU A 172 26.85 5.30 4.41
C GLU A 172 27.66 4.25 5.18
N ILE A 173 27.03 3.13 5.55
CA ILE A 173 27.69 1.97 6.17
C ILE A 173 28.79 1.41 5.27
N LEU A 174 28.55 1.27 3.97
CA LEU A 174 29.53 0.76 3.01
C LEU A 174 30.72 1.70 2.83
N PHE A 175 30.48 3.01 2.84
CA PHE A 175 31.53 4.02 2.81
C PHE A 175 32.37 3.96 4.09
N MET A 176 31.72 3.81 5.24
CA MET A 176 32.38 3.72 6.53
C MET A 176 33.18 2.43 6.75
N ASN A 177 32.77 1.30 6.14
CA ASN A 177 33.55 0.06 6.15
C ASN A 177 34.93 0.19 5.48
N GLN A 178 35.15 1.24 4.68
CA GLN A 178 36.47 1.52 4.09
C GLN A 178 37.40 2.27 5.04
N LYS A 179 36.88 2.79 6.16
CA LYS A 179 37.68 3.49 7.19
C LYS A 179 38.19 2.48 8.23
N GLU A 180 39.46 2.60 8.60
CA GLU A 180 40.06 1.74 9.64
C GLU A 180 39.52 2.04 11.05
N VAL A 181 39.09 3.28 11.31
CA VAL A 181 38.53 3.72 12.59
C VAL A 181 37.35 4.65 12.36
N LEU A 182 36.21 4.36 13.01
CA LEU A 182 35.06 5.25 13.03
C LEU A 182 35.33 6.44 13.95
N THR A 183 35.17 7.65 13.44
CA THR A 183 35.27 8.87 14.26
C THR A 183 33.98 9.10 15.04
N ARG A 184 34.04 9.97 16.05
CA ARG A 184 32.85 10.33 16.83
C ARG A 184 31.77 11.01 15.98
N ASP A 185 32.18 11.76 14.96
CA ASP A 185 31.28 12.41 14.02
C ASP A 185 30.61 11.39 13.10
N ASP A 186 31.34 10.35 12.65
CA ASP A 186 30.75 9.25 11.86
C ASP A 186 29.63 8.53 12.64
N CYS A 187 29.85 8.24 13.92
CA CYS A 187 28.82 7.65 14.78
C CYS A 187 27.61 8.57 14.96
N ALA A 188 27.82 9.90 15.02
CA ALA A 188 26.73 10.87 15.12
C ALA A 188 25.90 10.93 13.84
N HIS A 189 26.54 10.83 12.67
CA HIS A 189 25.86 10.75 11.37
C HIS A 189 25.05 9.46 11.23
N LEU A 190 25.65 8.30 11.49
CA LEU A 190 24.94 7.01 11.48
C LEU A 190 23.72 7.02 12.40
N LYS A 191 23.84 7.63 13.58
CA LYS A 191 22.72 7.77 14.51
C LYS A 191 21.55 8.54 13.88
N ILE A 192 21.83 9.61 13.13
CA ILE A 192 20.79 10.39 12.45
C ILE A 192 20.12 9.53 11.37
N ASP A 193 20.88 8.79 10.56
CA ASP A 193 20.30 7.99 9.49
C ASP A 193 19.54 6.76 9.98
N ILE A 194 20.03 6.11 11.04
CA ILE A 194 19.25 5.06 11.73
C ILE A 194 17.95 5.64 12.30
N THR A 195 17.98 6.86 12.85
CA THR A 195 16.77 7.53 13.35
C THR A 195 15.76 7.78 12.23
N ARG A 196 16.22 8.26 11.07
CA ARG A 196 15.36 8.46 9.89
C ARG A 196 14.73 7.16 9.39
N VAL A 197 15.55 6.11 9.30
CA VAL A 197 15.06 4.76 8.94
C VAL A 197 14.04 4.29 9.97
N TYR A 198 14.30 4.47 11.26
CA TYR A 198 13.41 4.05 12.33
C TYR A 198 12.05 4.76 12.25
N GLU A 199 12.03 6.08 12.06
CA GLU A 199 10.81 6.87 11.88
C GLU A 199 9.97 6.35 10.70
N ALA A 200 10.59 6.12 9.54
CA ALA A 200 9.89 5.59 8.38
C ALA A 200 9.40 4.14 8.61
N LEU A 201 10.22 3.33 9.29
CA LEU A 201 9.96 1.92 9.57
C LEU A 201 8.80 1.74 10.56
N THR A 202 8.71 2.58 11.61
CA THR A 202 7.60 2.53 12.57
C THR A 202 6.28 2.89 11.91
N LEU A 203 6.25 3.93 11.08
CA LEU A 203 5.06 4.33 10.33
C LEU A 203 4.64 3.24 9.34
N GLN A 204 5.58 2.73 8.55
CA GLN A 204 5.30 1.68 7.58
C GLN A 204 4.84 0.38 8.24
N TRP A 205 5.38 0.05 9.42
CA TRP A 205 4.91 -1.10 10.20
C TRP A 205 3.45 -0.94 10.63
N THR A 206 3.04 0.25 11.08
CA THR A 206 1.63 0.48 11.43
C THR A 206 0.70 0.41 10.23
N ASP A 207 1.12 0.93 9.07
CA ASP A 207 0.36 0.87 7.83
C ASP A 207 0.23 -0.60 7.34
N TYR A 208 1.31 -1.37 7.45
CA TYR A 208 1.31 -2.80 7.16
C TYR A 208 0.39 -3.60 8.09
N LEU A 209 0.44 -3.34 9.40
CA LEU A 209 -0.46 -3.97 10.37
C LEU A 209 -1.94 -3.64 10.08
N ALA A 210 -2.24 -2.42 9.64
CA ALA A 210 -3.60 -2.04 9.27
C ALA A 210 -4.11 -2.84 8.06
N HIS A 211 -3.26 -3.03 7.05
CA HIS A 211 -3.57 -3.90 5.93
C HIS A 211 -3.76 -5.36 6.35
N LEU A 212 -2.86 -5.91 7.19
CA LEU A 212 -3.00 -7.27 7.70
C LEU A 212 -4.29 -7.46 8.49
N LYS A 213 -4.67 -6.49 9.35
CA LYS A 213 -5.90 -6.55 10.13
C LYS A 213 -7.15 -6.66 9.26
N GLN A 214 -7.16 -5.96 8.12
CA GLN A 214 -8.28 -5.94 7.20
C GLN A 214 -8.35 -7.17 6.29
N PHE A 215 -7.22 -7.61 5.73
CA PHE A 215 -7.20 -8.62 4.66
C PHE A 215 -6.65 -9.98 5.09
N TYR A 216 -5.82 -10.03 6.15
CA TYR A 216 -5.16 -11.25 6.63
C TYR A 216 -5.15 -11.35 8.18
N PRO A 217 -6.32 -11.49 8.85
CA PRO A 217 -6.40 -11.42 10.31
C PRO A 217 -5.52 -12.42 11.07
N TYR A 218 -5.28 -13.61 10.50
CA TYR A 218 -4.38 -14.60 11.08
C TYR A 218 -2.92 -14.12 11.12
N GLN A 219 -2.44 -13.48 10.06
CA GLN A 219 -1.09 -12.92 10.01
C GLN A 219 -0.95 -11.72 10.96
N TYR A 220 -2.00 -10.90 11.06
CA TYR A 220 -2.06 -9.81 12.03
C TYR A 220 -1.88 -10.30 13.47
N ASN A 221 -2.62 -11.33 13.88
CA ASN A 221 -2.50 -11.88 15.24
C ASN A 221 -1.09 -12.40 15.52
N SER A 222 -0.45 -13.05 14.55
CA SER A 222 0.95 -13.48 14.67
C SER A 222 1.91 -12.30 14.80
N ALA A 223 1.74 -11.26 13.96
CA ALA A 223 2.57 -10.07 14.00
C ALA A 223 2.43 -9.30 15.33
N ILE A 224 1.23 -9.24 15.89
CA ILE A 224 0.99 -8.62 17.21
C ILE A 224 1.61 -9.45 18.35
N LYS A 225 1.55 -10.79 18.27
CA LYS A 225 2.16 -11.66 19.29
C LYS A 225 3.68 -11.47 19.38
N PHE A 226 4.32 -11.26 18.23
CA PHE A 226 5.76 -11.01 18.15
C PHE A 226 6.10 -9.54 17.93
N ASN A 227 5.24 -8.62 18.38
CA ASN A 227 5.40 -7.21 18.08
C ASN A 227 6.74 -6.68 18.65
N PRO A 228 7.61 -6.08 17.80
CA PRO A 228 8.91 -5.56 18.24
C PRO A 228 8.81 -4.53 19.37
N PHE A 229 7.70 -3.79 19.45
CA PHE A 229 7.47 -2.77 20.48
C PHE A 229 7.08 -3.35 21.85
N SER A 230 6.63 -4.61 21.91
CA SER A 230 6.24 -5.27 23.16
C SER A 230 7.27 -6.27 23.68
N LEU A 231 8.20 -6.70 22.84
CA LEU A 231 9.23 -7.67 23.19
C LEU A 231 10.44 -6.93 23.76
N ARG A 232 10.49 -6.80 25.10
CA ARG A 232 11.72 -6.56 25.85
C ARG A 232 11.79 -7.52 27.02
#